data_AF-A0A842UZK3-F1
#
_entry.id   AF-A0A842UZK3-F1
#
_cell.length_a   1.000
_cell.length_b   1.000
_cell.length_c   1.000
_cell.angle_alpha   90.00
_cell.angle_beta   90.00
_cell.angle_gamma   90.00
#
_symmetry.space_group_name_H-M   'P 1'
#
loop_
_entity.id
_entity.type
_entity.pdbx_description
1 polymer ?
#
loop_
_entity_poly.entity_id
_entity_poly.type
_entity_poly.pdbx_seq_one_letter_code
_entity_poly.pdbx_strand_id
1 'polypeptide(L)'
;MIAQYVLGYFLLAWEIFIRPWQHAETLWIILPLIIVLVLIHVYFGRYPTEQIGWSTAFANSISLLWVCVLLIKFLFSKYSFTEMYTVPSAIEAGIVVIILIASVLLLLLLNFYHALPKGIMRVFSGFEFDYILAYIAISLIILFDINRHLLIAAALLFIIMFFLTQLLKRLVPKSEQAKRIQAMRRKHEKRVKAGEKAARTKKWNRLKEKLRSLVPW
;
A
#
# COMPACT_ATOMS: atom_id res chain seq x y z
N MET A 1 -35.93 11.20 34.82
CA MET A 1 -34.64 10.53 35.11
C MET A 1 -34.01 9.90 33.85
N ILE A 2 -34.65 8.93 33.17
CA ILE A 2 -34.08 8.30 31.94
C ILE A 2 -33.75 9.30 30.84
N ALA A 3 -34.66 10.25 30.54
CA ALA A 3 -34.45 11.25 29.51
C ALA A 3 -33.24 12.18 29.77
N GLN A 4 -32.92 12.47 31.04
CA GLN A 4 -31.75 13.28 31.40
C GLN A 4 -30.45 12.52 31.14
N TYR A 5 -30.41 11.21 31.41
CA TYR A 5 -29.26 10.38 31.08
C TYR A 5 -29.06 10.26 29.56
N VAL A 6 -30.13 10.02 28.80
CA VAL A 6 -30.06 9.96 27.32
C VAL A 6 -29.55 11.27 26.73
N LEU A 7 -30.08 12.41 27.18
CA LEU A 7 -29.62 13.73 26.76
C LEU A 7 -28.14 13.96 27.15
N GLY A 8 -27.74 13.56 28.36
CA GLY A 8 -26.36 13.66 28.82
C GLY A 8 -25.38 12.87 27.95
N TYR A 9 -25.70 11.62 27.61
CA TYR A 9 -24.87 10.82 26.70
C TYR A 9 -24.81 11.40 25.29
N PHE A 10 -25.92 11.95 24.79
CA PHE A 10 -25.95 12.62 23.50
C PHE A 10 -25.04 13.86 23.46
N LEU A 11 -25.10 14.70 24.50
CA LEU A 11 -24.23 15.87 24.62
C LEU A 11 -22.75 15.48 24.72
N LEU A 12 -22.44 14.42 25.48
CA LEU A 12 -21.07 13.90 25.55
C LEU A 12 -20.57 13.36 24.21
N ALA A 13 -21.41 12.62 23.46
CA ALA A 13 -21.07 12.14 22.13
C ALA A 13 -20.83 13.30 21.15
N TRP A 14 -21.66 14.34 21.22
CA TRP A 14 -21.47 15.57 20.45
C TRP A 14 -20.17 16.28 20.81
N GLU A 15 -19.83 16.34 22.10
CA GLU A 15 -18.57 16.94 22.56
C GLU A 15 -17.35 16.16 22.04
N ILE A 16 -17.38 14.83 22.11
CA ILE A 16 -16.33 13.97 21.53
C ILE A 16 -16.18 14.22 20.03
N PHE A 17 -17.31 14.41 19.33
CA PHE A 17 -17.30 14.68 17.91
C PHE A 17 -16.73 16.06 17.56
N ILE A 18 -17.04 17.12 18.33
CA ILE A 18 -16.61 18.48 18.00
C ILE A 18 -15.21 18.84 18.49
N ARG A 19 -14.73 18.23 19.58
CA ARG A 19 -13.42 18.55 20.18
C ARG A 19 -12.23 18.47 19.20
N PRO A 20 -12.16 17.50 18.27
CA PRO A 20 -11.09 17.49 17.28
C PRO A 20 -10.99 18.75 16.41
N TRP A 21 -12.12 19.40 16.11
CA TRP A 21 -12.16 20.65 15.34
C TRP A 21 -11.67 21.85 16.15
N GLN A 22 -11.73 21.78 17.47
CA GLN A 22 -11.22 22.81 18.38
C GLN A 22 -9.71 22.69 18.61
N HIS A 23 -9.13 21.52 18.34
CA HIS A 23 -7.71 21.24 18.54
C HIS A 23 -7.07 20.80 17.22
N ALA A 24 -6.58 21.77 16.43
CA ALA A 24 -5.98 21.51 15.11
C ALA A 24 -4.89 20.42 15.12
N GLU A 25 -4.14 20.28 16.23
CA GLU A 25 -3.15 19.22 16.42
C GLU A 25 -3.73 17.80 16.31
N THR A 26 -4.97 17.62 16.75
CA THR A 26 -5.67 16.32 16.69
C THR A 26 -6.15 15.98 15.28
N LEU A 27 -6.37 16.99 14.43
CA LEU A 27 -6.77 16.77 13.03
C LEU A 27 -5.70 16.05 12.24
N TRP A 28 -4.41 16.27 12.54
CA TRP A 28 -3.30 15.54 11.93
C TRP A 28 -3.33 14.03 12.21
N ILE A 29 -4.02 13.61 13.27
CA ILE A 29 -4.18 12.19 13.64
C ILE A 29 -5.50 11.65 13.12
N ILE A 30 -6.59 12.40 13.28
CA ILE A 30 -7.95 11.94 12.98
C ILE A 30 -8.22 11.94 11.48
N LEU A 31 -7.79 12.96 10.75
CA LEU A 31 -8.08 13.09 9.32
C LEU A 31 -7.53 11.91 8.52
N PRO A 32 -6.27 11.47 8.71
CA PRO A 32 -5.78 10.34 7.93
C PRO A 32 -6.44 9.01 8.36
N LEU A 33 -6.85 8.85 9.62
CA LEU A 33 -7.63 7.68 10.05
C LEU A 33 -8.99 7.61 9.34
N ILE A 34 -9.69 8.75 9.19
CA ILE A 34 -10.94 8.82 8.42
C ILE A 34 -10.67 8.49 6.95
N ILE A 35 -9.60 9.03 6.37
CA ILE A 35 -9.21 8.71 4.99
C ILE A 35 -8.92 7.21 4.83
N VAL A 36 -8.15 6.59 5.73
CA VAL A 36 -7.87 5.15 5.75
C VAL A 36 -9.18 4.35 5.80
N LEU A 37 -10.09 4.72 6.70
CA LEU A 37 -11.37 4.06 6.88
C LEU A 37 -12.18 4.07 5.57
N VAL A 38 -12.29 5.23 4.93
CA VAL A 38 -12.98 5.40 3.65
C VAL A 38 -12.30 4.59 2.56
N LEU A 39 -10.98 4.68 2.42
CA LEU A 39 -10.23 3.95 1.40
C LEU A 39 -10.39 2.43 1.54
N ILE A 40 -10.32 1.91 2.76
CA ILE A 40 -10.50 0.48 3.04
C ILE A 40 -11.93 0.03 2.71
N HIS A 41 -12.95 0.80 3.11
CA HIS A 41 -14.34 0.48 2.80
C HIS A 41 -14.60 0.47 1.29
N VAL A 42 -14.10 1.48 0.57
CA VAL A 42 -14.25 1.56 -0.89
C VAL A 42 -13.51 0.40 -1.56
N TYR A 43 -12.31 0.05 -1.08
CA TYR A 43 -11.54 -1.08 -1.61
C TYR A 43 -12.26 -2.41 -1.43
N PHE A 44 -12.69 -2.75 -0.22
CA PHE A 44 -13.38 -4.02 0.04
C PHE A 44 -14.80 -4.07 -0.54
N GLY A 45 -15.47 -2.92 -0.65
CA GLY A 45 -16.74 -2.83 -1.36
C GLY A 45 -16.60 -3.18 -2.85
N ARG A 46 -15.49 -2.80 -3.48
CA ARG A 46 -15.18 -3.14 -4.88
C ARG A 46 -14.68 -4.58 -5.06
N TYR A 47 -13.91 -5.10 -4.10
CA TYR A 47 -13.23 -6.39 -4.19
C TYR A 47 -13.60 -7.34 -3.03
N PRO A 48 -14.84 -7.85 -2.97
CA PRO A 48 -15.31 -8.68 -1.85
C PRO A 48 -14.64 -10.07 -1.78
N THR A 49 -14.11 -10.58 -2.90
CA THR A 49 -13.52 -11.93 -3.02
C THR A 49 -12.03 -11.88 -3.38
N GLU A 50 -11.36 -10.80 -3.00
CA GLU A 50 -10.00 -10.50 -3.46
C GLU A 50 -8.97 -11.57 -3.08
N GLN A 51 -7.99 -11.78 -3.97
CA GLN A 51 -6.92 -12.73 -3.70
C GLN A 51 -5.91 -12.13 -2.70
N ILE A 52 -5.46 -12.97 -1.77
CA ILE A 52 -4.45 -12.63 -0.75
C ILE A 52 -3.23 -12.00 -1.43
N GLY A 53 -3.00 -10.71 -1.16
CA GLY A 53 -1.83 -9.96 -1.61
C GLY A 53 -2.14 -8.53 -2.06
N TRP A 54 -3.25 -8.32 -2.78
CA TRP A 54 -3.61 -6.98 -3.25
C TRP A 54 -4.11 -6.07 -2.14
N SER A 55 -4.92 -6.61 -1.23
CA SER A 55 -5.36 -5.90 -0.02
C SER A 55 -4.17 -5.50 0.85
N THR A 56 -3.16 -6.37 0.96
CA THR A 56 -1.91 -6.07 1.69
C THR A 56 -1.12 -4.96 1.01
N ALA A 57 -0.94 -5.04 -0.31
CA ALA A 57 -0.23 -4.01 -1.08
C ALA A 57 -0.92 -2.64 -0.96
N PHE A 58 -2.25 -2.61 -1.09
CA PHE A 58 -3.06 -1.41 -0.89
C PHE A 58 -2.92 -0.86 0.53
N ALA A 59 -3.02 -1.71 1.56
CA ALA A 59 -2.85 -1.31 2.95
C ALA A 59 -1.45 -0.74 3.24
N ASN A 60 -0.39 -1.33 2.68
CA ASN A 60 0.96 -0.81 2.86
C ASN A 60 1.13 0.59 2.22
N SER A 61 0.55 0.82 1.03
CA SER A 61 0.52 2.16 0.43
C SER A 61 -0.25 3.18 1.30
N ILE A 62 -1.31 2.75 1.99
CA ILE A 62 -2.00 3.60 2.99
C ILE A 62 -1.08 3.90 4.18
N SER A 63 -0.31 2.92 4.67
CA SER A 63 0.67 3.16 5.73
C SER A 63 1.73 4.18 5.30
N LEU A 64 2.18 4.15 4.05
CA LEU A 64 3.13 5.15 3.53
C LEU A 64 2.48 6.54 3.39
N LEU A 65 1.16 6.61 3.09
CA LEU A 65 0.42 7.87 3.13
C LEU A 65 0.42 8.50 4.53
N TRP A 66 0.33 7.68 5.58
CA TRP A 66 0.45 8.17 6.96
C TRP A 66 1.81 8.83 7.22
N VAL A 67 2.88 8.22 6.71
CA VAL A 67 4.24 8.78 6.80
C VAL A 67 4.31 10.14 6.08
N CYS A 68 3.71 10.27 4.90
CA CYS A 68 3.62 11.56 4.22
C CYS A 68 2.92 12.62 5.08
N VAL A 69 1.80 12.29 5.73
CA VAL A 69 1.10 13.25 6.61
C VAL A 69 1.98 13.67 7.78
N LEU A 70 2.70 12.73 8.41
CA LEU A 70 3.64 13.06 9.48
C LEU A 70 4.77 13.98 9.01
N LEU A 71 5.29 13.76 7.81
CA LEU A 71 6.32 14.61 7.21
C LEU A 71 5.80 16.02 6.89
N ILE A 72 4.58 16.13 6.35
CA ILE A 72 3.91 17.42 6.14
C ILE A 72 3.77 18.15 7.48
N LYS A 73 3.26 17.47 8.52
CA LYS A 73 3.12 18.04 9.85
C LYS A 73 4.46 18.57 10.35
N PHE A 74 5.51 17.76 10.28
CA PHE A 74 6.85 18.15 10.70
C PHE A 74 7.33 19.40 9.97
N LEU A 75 7.15 19.47 8.65
CA LEU A 75 7.52 20.64 7.86
C LEU A 75 6.80 21.90 8.36
N PHE A 76 5.48 21.85 8.52
CA PHE A 76 4.70 23.00 9.03
C PHE A 76 4.99 23.37 10.49
N SER A 77 5.50 22.43 11.30
CA SER A 77 5.98 22.72 12.65
C SER A 77 7.38 23.33 12.68
N LYS A 78 8.24 23.00 11.70
CA LYS A 78 9.63 23.45 11.65
C LYS A 78 9.80 24.78 10.90
N TYR A 79 9.01 25.01 9.87
CA TYR A 79 9.10 26.19 9.01
C TYR A 79 7.75 26.90 8.94
N SER A 80 7.79 28.22 9.00
CA SER A 80 6.64 29.07 8.67
C SER A 80 6.23 28.93 7.20
N PHE A 81 5.00 29.34 6.88
CA PHE A 81 4.52 29.30 5.49
C PHE A 81 5.42 30.10 4.53
N THR A 82 5.97 31.23 4.96
CA THR A 82 6.89 32.04 4.13
C THR A 82 8.23 31.35 3.93
N GLU A 83 8.76 30.68 4.96
CA GLU A 83 10.03 29.94 4.88
C GLU A 83 9.98 28.77 3.90
N MET A 84 8.81 28.14 3.73
CA MET A 84 8.60 27.09 2.72
C MET A 84 8.92 27.52 1.28
N TYR A 85 8.95 28.83 0.99
CA TYR A 85 9.24 29.37 -0.34
C TYR A 85 10.52 30.21 -0.39
N THR A 86 11.17 30.45 0.75
CA THR A 86 12.33 31.35 0.84
C THR A 86 13.57 30.69 1.40
N VAL A 87 13.43 29.65 2.23
CA VAL A 87 14.55 28.91 2.81
C VAL A 87 14.86 27.69 1.94
N PRO A 88 16.07 27.58 1.35
CA PRO A 88 16.40 26.49 0.43
C PRO A 88 16.16 25.08 1.01
N SER A 89 16.54 24.83 2.26
CA SER A 89 16.33 23.53 2.91
C SER A 89 14.85 23.17 3.10
N ALA A 90 14.00 24.17 3.36
CA ALA A 90 12.55 23.98 3.45
C ALA A 90 11.94 23.66 2.07
N ILE A 91 12.37 24.36 1.03
CA ILE A 91 11.94 24.12 -0.36
C ILE A 91 12.32 22.70 -0.79
N GLU A 92 13.58 22.30 -0.58
CA GLU A 92 14.07 20.97 -0.95
C GLU A 92 13.31 19.86 -0.21
N ALA A 93 13.10 20.01 1.10
CA ALA A 93 12.31 19.05 1.87
C ALA A 93 10.84 19.00 1.42
N GLY A 94 10.24 20.17 1.12
CA GLY A 94 8.91 20.28 0.55
C GLY A 94 8.78 19.53 -0.78
N ILE A 95 9.75 19.71 -1.69
CA ILE A 95 9.79 19.00 -2.98
C ILE A 95 9.87 17.49 -2.77
N VAL A 96 10.74 17.01 -1.87
CA VAL A 96 10.86 15.57 -1.56
C VAL A 96 9.54 15.02 -1.02
N VAL A 97 8.88 15.72 -0.10
CA VAL A 97 7.57 15.32 0.43
C VAL A 97 6.51 15.29 -0.67
N ILE A 98 6.45 16.29 -1.55
CA ILE A 98 5.50 16.33 -2.67
C ILE A 98 5.72 15.14 -3.63
N ILE A 99 6.97 14.85 -4.00
CA ILE A 99 7.32 13.70 -4.83
C ILE A 99 6.89 12.39 -4.15
N LEU A 100 7.14 12.27 -2.85
CA LEU A 100 6.73 11.09 -2.08
C LEU A 100 5.22 10.93 -2.07
N ILE A 101 4.45 11.99 -1.79
CA ILE A 101 2.98 11.97 -1.84
C ILE A 101 2.49 11.55 -3.22
N ALA A 102 3.02 12.16 -4.29
CA ALA A 102 2.65 11.82 -5.66
C ALA A 102 2.92 10.33 -5.96
N SER A 103 4.06 9.81 -5.51
CA SER A 103 4.41 8.39 -5.67
C SER A 103 3.47 7.46 -4.89
N VAL A 104 3.09 7.83 -3.67
CA VAL A 104 2.15 7.06 -2.82
C VAL A 104 0.75 7.06 -3.42
N LEU A 105 0.27 8.21 -3.90
CA LEU A 105 -1.03 8.31 -4.56
C LEU A 105 -1.05 7.47 -5.84
N LEU A 106 0.04 7.49 -6.63
CA LEU A 106 0.18 6.62 -7.78
C LEU A 106 0.14 5.13 -7.38
N LEU A 107 0.89 4.72 -6.35
CA LEU A 107 0.87 3.34 -5.85
C LEU A 107 -0.51 2.94 -5.34
N LEU A 108 -1.21 3.81 -4.62
CA LEU A 108 -2.58 3.58 -4.17
C LEU A 108 -3.52 3.34 -5.35
N LEU A 109 -3.43 4.15 -6.41
CA LEU A 109 -4.25 3.97 -7.62
C LEU A 109 -3.89 2.68 -8.36
N LEU A 110 -2.61 2.39 -8.54
CA LEU A 110 -2.15 1.16 -9.21
C LEU A 110 -2.58 -0.10 -8.44
N ASN A 111 -2.50 -0.06 -7.11
CA ASN A 111 -2.99 -1.12 -6.22
C ASN A 111 -4.51 -1.22 -6.24
N PHE A 112 -5.23 -0.10 -6.21
CA PHE A 112 -6.69 -0.08 -6.24
C PHE A 112 -7.25 -0.64 -7.54
N TYR A 113 -6.63 -0.35 -8.69
CA TYR A 113 -7.10 -0.85 -9.99
C TYR A 113 -6.47 -2.16 -10.44
N HIS A 114 -5.57 -2.75 -9.64
CA HIS A 114 -4.76 -3.91 -10.03
C HIS A 114 -4.06 -3.72 -11.39
N ALA A 115 -3.58 -2.49 -11.65
CA ALA A 115 -3.14 -2.06 -12.98
C ALA A 115 -1.83 -2.72 -13.43
N LEU A 116 -1.05 -3.28 -12.50
CA LEU A 116 0.24 -3.92 -12.78
C LEU A 116 0.20 -5.43 -12.52
N PRO A 117 1.08 -6.22 -13.18
CA PRO A 117 1.22 -7.64 -12.86
C PRO A 117 1.54 -7.88 -11.38
N LYS A 118 0.91 -8.90 -10.79
CA LYS A 118 1.10 -9.28 -9.37
C LYS A 118 2.57 -9.43 -8.94
N GLY A 119 3.45 -9.87 -9.85
CA GLY A 119 4.88 -10.00 -9.56
C GLY A 119 5.55 -8.66 -9.30
N ILE A 120 5.21 -7.65 -10.11
CA ILE A 120 5.72 -6.28 -10.00
C ILE A 120 5.18 -5.63 -8.73
N MET A 121 3.87 -5.75 -8.47
CA MET A 121 3.25 -5.14 -7.28
C MET A 121 3.72 -5.75 -5.97
N ARG A 122 4.06 -7.04 -5.96
CA ARG A 122 4.66 -7.65 -4.77
C ARG A 122 6.01 -7.03 -4.41
N VAL A 123 6.75 -6.50 -5.38
CA VAL A 123 8.04 -5.83 -5.14
C VAL A 123 7.80 -4.39 -4.69
N PHE A 124 7.04 -3.61 -5.47
CA PHE A 124 6.86 -2.17 -5.22
C PHE A 124 5.87 -1.82 -4.09
N SER A 125 5.01 -2.76 -3.70
CA SER A 125 4.08 -2.58 -2.57
C SER A 125 4.21 -3.73 -1.57
N GLY A 126 5.38 -4.39 -1.59
CA GLY A 126 5.79 -5.29 -0.54
C GLY A 126 6.08 -4.50 0.73
N PHE A 127 5.86 -5.14 1.88
CA PHE A 127 6.18 -4.56 3.20
C PHE A 127 7.61 -4.02 3.24
N GLU A 128 8.56 -4.65 2.58
CA GLU A 128 9.96 -4.22 2.64
C GLU A 128 10.18 -2.88 1.92
N PHE A 129 9.56 -2.69 0.76
CA PHE A 129 9.71 -1.47 -0.03
C PHE A 129 9.15 -0.27 0.73
N ASP A 130 7.90 -0.39 1.19
CA ASP A 130 7.19 0.72 1.84
C ASP A 130 7.83 1.10 3.18
N TYR A 131 8.28 0.13 3.98
CA TYR A 131 8.91 0.41 5.28
C TYR A 131 10.34 0.96 5.15
N ILE A 132 11.14 0.47 4.20
CA ILE A 132 12.47 1.04 3.93
C ILE A 132 12.31 2.47 3.41
N LEU A 133 11.39 2.71 2.48
CA LEU A 133 11.12 4.02 1.93
C LEU A 133 10.63 4.99 3.01
N ALA A 134 9.72 4.56 3.89
CA ALA A 134 9.25 5.33 5.03
C ALA A 134 10.41 5.74 5.97
N TYR A 135 11.25 4.77 6.36
CA TYR A 135 12.38 5.01 7.23
C TYR A 135 13.36 6.03 6.64
N ILE A 136 13.68 5.90 5.36
CA ILE A 136 14.58 6.80 4.65
C ILE A 136 13.96 8.20 4.53
N ALA A 137 12.69 8.32 4.16
CA ALA A 137 12.02 9.60 4.04
C ALA A 137 11.99 10.35 5.39
N ILE A 138 11.64 9.65 6.48
CA ILE A 138 11.68 10.20 7.83
C ILE A 138 13.10 10.67 8.19
N SER A 139 14.10 9.82 7.95
CA SER A 139 15.49 10.15 8.29
C SER A 139 15.98 11.37 7.49
N LEU A 140 15.72 11.41 6.19
CA LEU A 140 16.12 12.50 5.29
C LEU A 140 15.54 13.85 5.68
N ILE A 141 14.28 13.89 6.11
CA ILE A 141 13.56 15.15 6.35
C ILE A 141 13.72 15.62 7.79
N ILE A 142 13.68 14.70 8.75
CA ILE A 142 13.66 15.05 10.18
C ILE A 142 15.08 15.22 10.73
N LEU A 143 16.02 14.35 10.36
CA LEU A 143 17.30 14.23 11.04
C LEU A 143 18.45 14.99 10.37
N PHE A 144 18.33 15.30 9.08
CA PHE A 144 19.43 15.84 8.30
C PHE A 144 18.98 17.00 7.41
N ASP A 145 19.91 17.89 7.08
CA ASP A 145 19.70 18.85 6.01
C ASP A 145 19.95 18.18 4.65
N ILE A 146 18.96 18.30 3.76
CA ILE A 146 18.98 17.66 2.46
C ILE A 146 20.14 18.24 1.64
N ASN A 147 20.93 17.34 1.07
CA ASN A 147 21.99 17.67 0.14
C ASN A 147 22.22 16.50 -0.82
N ARG A 148 22.92 16.75 -1.93
CA ARG A 148 23.15 15.73 -2.97
C ARG A 148 23.84 14.48 -2.45
N HIS A 149 24.82 14.62 -1.55
CA HIS A 149 25.55 13.48 -0.98
C HIS A 149 24.63 12.61 -0.12
N LEU A 150 23.77 13.24 0.67
CA LEU A 150 22.78 12.56 1.49
C LEU A 150 21.75 11.81 0.64
N LEU A 151 21.28 12.40 -0.47
CA LEU A 151 20.37 11.71 -1.40
C LEU A 151 21.01 10.47 -2.04
N ILE A 152 22.29 10.55 -2.42
CA ILE A 152 23.04 9.39 -2.92
C ILE A 152 23.21 8.34 -1.82
N ALA A 153 23.55 8.76 -0.60
CA ALA A 153 23.69 7.86 0.55
C ALA A 153 22.35 7.16 0.88
N ALA A 154 21.23 7.87 0.82
CA ALA A 154 19.90 7.33 1.02
C ALA A 154 19.53 6.31 -0.07
N ALA A 155 19.86 6.58 -1.33
CA ALA A 155 19.65 5.62 -2.42
C ALA A 155 20.48 4.35 -2.23
N LEU A 156 21.75 4.48 -1.82
CA LEU A 156 22.61 3.34 -1.50
C LEU A 156 22.08 2.55 -0.29
N LEU A 157 21.65 3.25 0.77
CA LEU A 157 21.05 2.63 1.95
C LEU A 157 19.78 1.86 1.60
N PHE A 158 18.92 2.42 0.74
CA PHE A 158 17.74 1.75 0.23
C PHE A 158 18.11 0.42 -0.42
N ILE A 159 19.10 0.43 -1.33
CA ILE A 159 19.57 -0.77 -2.03
C ILE A 159 20.11 -1.81 -1.04
N ILE A 160 20.94 -1.39 -0.09
CA ILE A 160 21.54 -2.27 0.92
C ILE A 160 20.45 -2.91 1.79
N MET A 161 19.53 -2.11 2.35
CA MET A 161 18.43 -2.61 3.17
C MET A 161 17.53 -3.54 2.37
N PHE A 162 17.24 -3.20 1.11
CA PHE A 162 16.44 -4.05 0.24
C PHE A 162 17.11 -5.42 0.07
N PHE A 163 18.39 -5.47 -0.31
CA PHE A 163 19.09 -6.75 -0.44
C PHE A 163 19.22 -7.52 0.88
N LEU A 164 19.42 -6.82 1.99
CA LEU A 164 19.46 -7.43 3.33
C LEU A 164 18.13 -8.15 3.64
N THR A 165 16.98 -7.52 3.38
CA THR A 165 15.68 -8.17 3.59
C THR A 165 15.49 -9.39 2.68
N GLN A 166 15.97 -9.34 1.43
CA GLN A 166 15.94 -10.50 0.53
C GLN A 166 16.83 -11.64 1.04
N LEU A 167 18.00 -11.32 1.60
CA LEU A 167 18.90 -12.30 2.20
C LEU A 167 18.24 -12.95 3.44
N LEU A 168 17.67 -12.15 4.33
CA LEU A 168 16.97 -12.64 5.52
C LEU A 168 15.81 -13.58 5.15
N LYS A 169 15.01 -13.24 4.14
CA LYS A 169 13.94 -14.12 3.63
C LYS A 169 14.43 -15.45 3.09
N ARG A 170 15.67 -15.52 2.59
CA ARG A 170 16.28 -16.76 2.11
C ARG A 170 16.84 -17.60 3.26
N LEU A 171 17.38 -16.94 4.29
CA LEU A 171 17.96 -17.60 5.45
C LEU A 171 16.91 -18.15 6.41
N VAL A 172 15.79 -17.44 6.59
CA VAL A 172 14.71 -17.89 7.49
C VAL A 172 13.93 -19.02 6.82
N PRO A 173 14.00 -20.26 7.36
CA PRO A 173 13.28 -21.39 6.78
C PRO A 173 11.77 -21.19 6.93
N LYS A 174 11.01 -21.59 5.91
CA LYS A 174 9.55 -21.56 5.96
C LYS A 174 9.03 -22.54 7.01
N SER A 175 8.01 -22.14 7.77
CA SER A 175 7.30 -23.03 8.69
C SER A 175 6.68 -24.22 7.95
N GLU A 176 6.54 -25.36 8.63
CA GLU A 176 5.90 -26.56 8.06
C GLU A 176 4.48 -26.29 7.57
N GLN A 177 3.72 -25.46 8.29
CA GLN A 177 2.39 -25.04 7.85
C GLN A 177 2.45 -24.23 6.54
N ALA A 178 3.41 -23.30 6.41
CA ALA A 178 3.61 -22.54 5.18
C ALA A 178 4.02 -23.46 4.01
N LYS A 179 4.88 -24.46 4.26
CA LYS A 179 5.24 -25.49 3.27
C LYS A 179 4.01 -26.29 2.82
N ARG A 180 3.16 -26.74 3.76
CA ARG A 180 1.90 -27.46 3.47
C ARG A 180 0.93 -26.61 2.65
N ILE A 181 0.70 -25.36 3.05
CA ILE A 181 -0.17 -24.44 2.30
C ILE A 181 0.38 -24.20 0.90
N GLN A 182 1.69 -23.98 0.76
CA GLN A 182 2.32 -23.78 -0.54
C GLN A 182 2.23 -25.04 -1.42
N ALA A 183 2.40 -26.23 -0.85
CA ALA A 183 2.24 -27.50 -1.56
C ALA A 183 0.79 -27.70 -2.04
N MET A 184 -0.20 -27.40 -1.18
CA MET A 184 -1.62 -27.46 -1.55
C MET A 184 -1.96 -26.49 -2.68
N ARG A 185 -1.50 -25.23 -2.60
CA ARG A 185 -1.69 -24.24 -3.68
C ARG A 185 -1.06 -24.69 -4.99
N ARG A 186 0.19 -25.19 -4.97
CA ARG A 186 0.85 -25.73 -6.16
C ARG A 186 0.10 -26.92 -6.76
N LYS A 187 -0.43 -27.83 -5.92
CA LYS A 187 -1.24 -28.97 -6.38
C LYS A 187 -2.55 -28.51 -7.01
N HIS A 188 -3.21 -27.52 -6.41
CA HIS A 188 -4.44 -26.94 -6.93
C HIS A 188 -4.20 -26.23 -8.28
N GLU A 189 -3.17 -25.37 -8.38
CA GLU A 189 -2.80 -24.71 -9.64
C GLU A 189 -2.46 -25.70 -10.76
N LYS A 190 -1.76 -26.79 -10.44
CA LYS A 190 -1.48 -27.87 -11.40
C LYS A 190 -2.77 -28.53 -11.89
N ARG A 191 -3.73 -28.80 -10.99
CA ARG A 191 -5.04 -29.37 -11.35
C ARG A 191 -5.85 -28.44 -12.24
N VAL A 192 -5.91 -27.14 -11.91
CA VAL A 192 -6.60 -26.13 -12.72
C VAL A 192 -5.99 -26.06 -14.13
N LYS A 193 -4.66 -25.92 -14.23
CA LYS A 193 -3.96 -25.89 -15.53
C LYS A 193 -4.13 -27.18 -16.33
N ALA A 194 -4.17 -28.34 -15.68
CA ALA A 194 -4.43 -29.62 -16.35
C ALA A 194 -5.86 -29.68 -16.90
N GLY A 195 -6.85 -29.22 -16.11
CA GLY A 195 -8.25 -29.11 -16.54
C GLY A 195 -8.43 -28.18 -17.73
N GLU A 196 -7.81 -26.99 -17.70
CA GLU A 196 -7.82 -26.04 -18.82
C GLU A 196 -7.21 -26.63 -20.09
N LYS A 197 -6.06 -27.32 -19.97
CA LYS A 197 -5.43 -28.01 -21.11
C LYS A 197 -6.34 -29.10 -21.67
N ALA A 198 -6.90 -29.95 -20.82
CA ALA A 198 -7.82 -31.01 -21.24
C ALA A 198 -9.07 -30.43 -21.93
N ALA A 199 -9.63 -29.33 -21.42
CA ALA A 199 -10.76 -28.64 -22.03
C ALA A 199 -10.41 -28.06 -23.42
N ARG A 200 -9.22 -27.45 -23.57
CA ARG A 200 -8.72 -26.97 -24.87
C ARG A 200 -8.54 -28.11 -25.87
N THR A 201 -7.92 -29.22 -25.44
CA THR A 201 -7.73 -30.41 -26.29
C THR A 201 -9.07 -31.01 -26.72
N LYS A 202 -10.04 -31.13 -25.80
CA LYS A 202 -11.39 -31.64 -26.10
C LYS A 202 -12.12 -30.73 -27.09
N LYS A 203 -12.01 -29.40 -26.93
CA LYS A 203 -12.59 -28.41 -27.86
C LYS A 203 -11.98 -28.54 -29.26
N TRP A 204 -10.67 -28.69 -29.35
CA TRP A 204 -9.95 -28.87 -30.62
C TRP A 204 -10.37 -30.15 -31.33
N ASN A 205 -10.46 -31.28 -30.62
CA ASN A 205 -10.88 -32.56 -31.20
C ASN A 205 -12.31 -32.50 -31.76
N ARG A 206 -13.25 -31.89 -31.04
CA ARG A 206 -14.62 -31.66 -31.53
C ARG A 206 -14.66 -30.79 -32.79
N LEU A 207 -13.84 -29.75 -32.84
CA LEU A 207 -13.75 -28.88 -34.02
C LEU A 207 -13.22 -29.65 -35.23
N LYS A 208 -12.22 -30.50 -35.01
CA LYS A 208 -11.63 -31.37 -36.03
C LYS A 208 -12.62 -32.40 -36.57
N GLU A 209 -13.44 -33.01 -35.69
CA GLU A 209 -14.53 -33.91 -36.08
C GLU A 209 -15.58 -33.18 -36.93
N LYS A 210 -16.00 -31.98 -36.51
CA LYS A 210 -16.98 -31.17 -37.25
C LYS A 210 -16.45 -30.74 -38.63
N LEU A 211 -15.18 -30.39 -38.74
CA LEU A 211 -14.55 -30.07 -40.02
C LEU A 211 -14.48 -31.28 -40.95
N ARG A 212 -14.17 -32.48 -40.41
CA ARG A 212 -14.19 -33.72 -41.18
C ARG A 212 -15.57 -34.07 -41.72
N SER A 213 -16.65 -33.73 -41.01
CA SER A 213 -18.01 -33.96 -41.51
C SER A 213 -18.47 -32.96 -42.59
N LEU A 214 -17.79 -31.83 -42.75
CA LEU A 214 -18.15 -30.79 -43.74
C LEU A 214 -17.45 -30.96 -45.09
N VAL A 215 -16.40 -31.78 -45.15
CA VAL A 215 -15.72 -32.12 -46.40
C VAL A 215 -16.25 -33.49 -46.84
N PRO A 216 -17.22 -33.55 -47.78
CA PRO A 216 -17.60 -34.81 -48.40
C PRO A 216 -16.39 -35.30 -49.18
N TRP A 217 -15.95 -36.53 -48.86
CA TRP A 217 -14.94 -37.24 -49.62
C TRP A 217 -15.55 -37.76 -50.92
#